data_AF-M7N5V5-F1
#
_entry.id   AF-M7N5V5-F1
#
_cell.length_a   1.000
_cell.length_b   1.000
_cell.length_c   1.000
_cell.angle_alpha   90.00
_cell.angle_beta   90.00
_cell.angle_gamma   90.00
#
_symmetry.space_group_name_H-M   'P 1'
#
loop_
_entity.id
_entity.type
_entity.pdbx_description
1 polymer ?
#
loop_
_entity_poly.entity_id
_entity_poly.type
_entity_poly.pdbx_seq_one_letter_code
_entity_poly.pdbx_strand_id
1 'polypeptide(L)'
;MIVNASKGGWEVIFQRAHELLAMQLGWHWRPEQRPHFWLETLAAIGDHDNEQDAWHGRDHLTKAGAPLISARRSFRCSRPQAL
;
A
#
# COMPACT_ATOMS: atom_id res chain seq x y z
N MET A 1 1.47 0.59 6.29
CA MET A 1 1.39 -0.63 7.18
C MET A 1 2.67 -0.86 8.01
N ILE A 2 2.58 -1.29 9.29
CA ILE A 2 3.72 -1.75 10.11
C ILE A 2 3.51 -3.23 10.47
N VAL A 3 4.59 -4.04 10.44
CA VAL A 3 4.51 -5.49 10.72
C VAL A 3 5.56 -5.90 11.75
N ASN A 4 5.12 -6.53 12.85
CA ASN A 4 6.00 -7.10 13.88
C ASN A 4 6.01 -8.63 13.78
N ALA A 5 7.19 -9.24 13.89
CA ALA A 5 7.32 -10.69 14.03
C ALA A 5 7.05 -11.12 15.48
N SER A 6 6.26 -12.18 15.65
CA SER A 6 5.97 -12.80 16.95
C SER A 6 6.16 -14.31 16.88
N LYS A 7 6.18 -14.98 18.05
CA LYS A 7 6.30 -16.45 18.12
C LYS A 7 5.15 -17.19 17.41
N GLY A 8 3.99 -16.56 17.23
CA GLY A 8 2.79 -17.14 16.63
C GLY A 8 2.49 -16.70 15.19
N GLY A 9 3.34 -15.84 14.60
CA GLY A 9 3.08 -15.24 13.29
C GLY A 9 3.38 -13.74 13.28
N TRP A 10 2.59 -12.96 12.55
CA TRP A 10 2.80 -11.53 12.35
C TRP A 10 1.70 -10.71 13.02
N GLU A 11 2.08 -9.65 13.72
CA GLU A 11 1.15 -8.60 14.13
C GLU A 11 1.20 -7.48 13.07
N VAL A 12 0.06 -7.19 12.46
CA VAL A 12 -0.06 -6.17 11.43
C VAL A 12 -0.81 -4.98 12.02
N ILE A 13 -0.15 -3.82 12.04
CA ILE A 13 -0.71 -2.57 12.57
C ILE A 13 -1.03 -1.65 11.40
N PHE A 14 -2.31 -1.34 11.24
CA PHE A 14 -2.78 -0.34 10.27
C PHE A 14 -2.79 1.03 10.94
N GLN A 15 -1.99 1.97 10.43
CA GLN A 15 -1.92 3.34 10.94
C GLN A 15 -2.00 4.32 9.79
N ARG A 16 -3.15 4.98 9.61
CA ARG A 16 -3.32 6.07 8.63
C ARG A 16 -2.32 7.22 8.82
N ALA A 17 -1.84 7.42 10.05
CA ALA A 17 -0.80 8.40 10.34
C ALA A 17 0.54 8.11 9.63
N HIS A 18 0.81 6.84 9.28
CA HIS A 18 2.05 6.45 8.60
C HIS A 18 2.10 6.95 7.15
N GLU A 19 1.00 6.78 6.40
CA GLU A 19 0.80 7.29 5.05
C GLU A 19 1.02 8.81 4.99
N LEU A 20 0.35 9.55 5.89
CA LEU A 20 0.46 11.01 5.96
C LEU A 20 1.90 11.45 6.28
N LEU A 21 2.59 10.76 7.19
CA LEU A 21 3.99 11.02 7.49
C LEU A 21 4.89 10.78 6.27
N ALA A 22 4.67 9.68 5.54
CA ALA A 22 5.43 9.37 4.33
C ALA A 22 5.20 10.45 3.24
N MET A 23 3.96 10.91 3.05
CA MET A 23 3.65 12.01 2.15
C MET A 23 4.35 13.31 2.56
N GLN A 24 4.36 13.65 3.85
CA GLN A 24 5.03 14.84 4.36
C GLN A 24 6.55 14.79 4.12
N LEU A 25 7.17 13.65 4.39
CA LEU A 25 8.59 13.43 4.09
C LEU A 25 8.88 13.55 2.59
N GLY A 26 8.02 12.98 1.75
CA GLY A 26 8.06 13.17 0.31
C GLY A 26 7.96 14.65 -0.06
N TRP A 27 6.94 15.35 0.41
CA TRP A 27 6.71 16.77 0.09
C TRP A 27 7.94 17.66 0.36
N HIS A 28 8.65 17.40 1.46
CA HIS A 28 9.85 18.11 1.85
C HIS A 28 11.15 17.59 1.19
N TRP A 29 11.06 16.65 0.25
CA TRP A 29 12.22 16.13 -0.48
C TRP A 29 12.87 17.22 -1.35
N ARG A 30 14.19 17.10 -1.51
CA ARG A 30 15.03 18.05 -2.24
C ARG A 30 14.54 18.23 -3.69
N PRO A 31 14.23 19.46 -4.15
CA PRO A 31 13.70 19.70 -5.49
C PRO A 31 14.54 19.09 -6.62
N GLU A 32 15.86 19.10 -6.47
CA GLU A 32 16.83 18.62 -7.47
C GLU A 32 16.84 17.09 -7.61
N GLN A 33 16.27 16.38 -6.63
CA GLN A 33 16.20 14.92 -6.59
C GLN A 33 14.79 14.39 -6.87
N ARG A 34 13.83 15.28 -7.18
CA ARG A 34 12.46 14.84 -7.46
C ARG A 34 12.42 14.13 -8.81
N PRO A 35 11.73 12.98 -8.91
CA PRO A 35 11.51 12.32 -10.18
C PRO A 35 10.68 13.19 -11.11
N HIS A 36 10.71 12.87 -12.41
CA HIS A 36 9.89 13.53 -13.42
C HIS A 36 8.39 13.51 -13.06
N PHE A 37 7.91 12.37 -12.54
CA PHE A 37 6.53 12.15 -12.13
C PHE A 37 6.30 12.49 -10.65
N TRP A 38 6.63 13.72 -10.25
CA TRP A 38 6.64 14.10 -8.83
C TRP A 38 5.26 14.07 -8.19
N LEU A 39 4.26 14.61 -8.89
CA LEU A 39 2.89 14.64 -8.39
C LEU A 39 2.32 13.23 -8.25
N GLU A 40 2.56 12.37 -9.25
CA GLU A 40 2.14 10.97 -9.26
C GLU A 40 2.87 10.19 -8.17
N THR A 41 4.13 10.51 -7.90
CA THR A 41 4.88 9.90 -6.80
C THR A 41 4.24 10.26 -5.46
N LEU A 42 3.90 11.53 -5.24
CA LEU A 42 3.23 11.95 -4.01
C LEU A 42 1.83 11.37 -3.87
N ALA A 43 1.06 11.32 -4.96
CA ALA A 43 -0.25 10.68 -5.01
C ALA A 43 -0.14 9.18 -4.68
N ALA A 44 0.83 8.47 -5.28
CA ALA A 44 1.07 7.08 -4.96
C ALA A 44 1.48 6.87 -3.50
N ILE A 45 2.27 7.77 -2.91
CA ILE A 45 2.61 7.73 -1.47
C ILE A 45 1.37 7.95 -0.60
N GLY A 46 0.46 8.85 -0.99
CA GLY A 46 -0.78 9.08 -0.26
C GLY A 46 -1.79 7.94 -0.40
N ASP A 47 -1.90 7.36 -1.58
CA ASP A 47 -2.98 6.39 -1.81
C ASP A 47 -2.57 4.95 -1.49
N HIS A 48 -1.29 4.63 -1.27
CA HIS A 48 -0.84 3.23 -1.10
C HIS A 48 -1.44 2.49 0.11
N ASP A 49 -1.82 3.22 1.15
CA ASP A 49 -2.46 2.69 2.36
C ASP A 49 -3.98 2.99 2.37
N ASN A 50 -4.49 3.81 1.45
CA ASN A 50 -5.86 4.31 1.42
C ASN A 50 -6.75 3.48 0.48
N GLU A 51 -7.23 2.34 0.94
CA GLU A 51 -8.33 1.59 0.28
C GLU A 51 -8.94 0.48 1.14
N GLN A 52 -8.60 0.39 2.43
CA GLN A 52 -9.29 -0.53 3.33
C GLN A 52 -10.53 0.15 3.90
N ASP A 53 -11.70 -0.43 3.64
CA ASP A 53 -12.94 -0.12 4.36
C ASP A 53 -12.65 -0.04 5.86
N ALA A 54 -13.33 0.86 6.57
CA ALA A 54 -13.24 0.93 8.02
C ALA A 54 -13.38 -0.49 8.59
N TRP A 55 -12.39 -0.94 9.36
CA TRP A 55 -12.25 -2.32 9.84
C TRP A 55 -13.59 -2.89 10.33
N HIS A 56 -14.29 -3.66 9.50
CA HIS A 56 -15.59 -4.28 9.81
C HIS A 56 -15.44 -5.72 10.31
N GLY A 57 -14.37 -5.99 11.06
CA GLY A 57 -14.19 -7.24 11.81
C GLY A 57 -13.64 -8.43 11.02
N ARG A 58 -13.15 -8.25 9.78
CA ARG A 58 -12.37 -9.25 9.05
C ARG A 58 -11.17 -8.58 8.37
N ASP A 59 -9.98 -8.91 8.83
CA ASP A 59 -8.68 -8.35 8.41
C ASP A 59 -8.10 -9.01 7.16
N HIS A 60 -8.83 -9.94 6.53
CA HIS A 60 -8.29 -10.82 5.47
C HIS A 60 -6.96 -11.47 5.84
N LEU A 61 -6.69 -11.64 7.14
CA LEU A 61 -5.51 -12.33 7.65
C LEU A 61 -5.91 -13.69 8.22
N THR A 62 -4.98 -14.63 8.12
CA THR A 62 -4.99 -15.85 8.92
C THR A 62 -4.80 -15.49 10.39
N LYS A 63 -5.09 -16.42 11.30
CA LYS A 63 -4.76 -16.26 12.73
C LYS A 63 -3.26 -16.00 13.00
N ALA A 64 -2.40 -16.36 12.06
CA ALA A 64 -0.95 -16.12 12.12
C ALA A 64 -0.53 -14.78 11.46
N GLY A 65 -1.47 -13.93 11.06
CA GLY A 65 -1.18 -12.64 10.42
C GLY A 65 -0.72 -12.71 8.96
N ALA A 66 -0.69 -13.90 8.36
CA ALA A 66 -0.43 -14.05 6.92
C ALA A 66 -1.69 -13.70 6.11
N PRO A 67 -1.57 -13.15 4.89
CA PRO A 67 -2.72 -12.91 4.02
C PRO A 67 -3.53 -14.19 3.76
N LEU A 68 -4.86 -14.11 3.92
CA LEU A 68 -5.76 -15.12 3.37
C LEU A 68 -5.58 -15.11 1.85
N ILE A 69 -5.44 -16.29 1.25
CA ILE A 69 -5.08 -16.52 -0.16
C ILE A 69 -5.69 -15.43 -1.07
N SER A 70 -4.84 -14.53 -1.57
CA SER A 70 -5.14 -13.72 -2.72
C SER A 70 -4.75 -14.53 -3.95
N ALA A 71 -5.72 -15.14 -4.62
CA ALA A 71 -5.46 -15.72 -5.93
C ALA A 71 -4.89 -14.60 -6.81
N ARG A 72 -3.62 -14.71 -7.21
CA ARG A 72 -2.95 -13.76 -8.11
C ARG A 72 -3.81 -13.64 -9.36
N ARG A 73 -4.57 -12.55 -9.46
CA ARG A 73 -5.41 -12.29 -10.64
C ARG A 73 -4.46 -12.11 -11.81
N SER A 74 -4.45 -13.07 -12.74
CA SER A 74 -3.69 -12.91 -13.96
C SER A 74 -4.34 -11.80 -14.77
N PHE A 75 -3.72 -10.62 -14.83
CA PHE A 75 -4.11 -9.62 -15.80
C PHE A 75 -3.76 -10.15 -17.19
N ARG A 76 -4.76 -10.51 -18.00
CA ARG A 76 -4.57 -10.64 -19.45
C ARG A 76 -4.49 -9.23 -20.00
N CYS A 77 -3.31 -8.81 -20.39
CA CYS A 77 -3.16 -7.63 -21.24
C CYS A 77 -3.74 -7.99 -22.62
N SER A 78 -4.98 -7.59 -22.88
CA SER A 78 -5.51 -7.59 -24.25
C SER A 78 -4.85 -6.42 -24.98
N ARG A 79 -3.98 -6.74 -25.95
CA ARG A 79 -3.42 -5.76 -26.90
C ARG A 79 -4.57 -4.93 -27.49
N PRO A 80 -4.52 -3.59 -27.48
CA PRO A 80 -5.49 -2.80 -28.24
C PRO A 80 -5.30 -3.16 -29.73
N GLN A 81 -6.40 -3.56 -30.39
CA GLN A 81 -6.42 -3.64 -31.84
C GLN A 81 -6.26 -2.22 -32.38
N ALA A 82 -5.23 -2.01 -33.20
CA ALA A 82 -5.05 -0.77 -33.91
C ALA A 82 -6.27 -0.52 -34.81
N LEU A 83 -6.85 0.69 -34.69
CA LEU A 83 -7.81 1.24 -35.64
C LEU A 83 -7.08 1.74 -36.88
#